data_AF-A0A8C2UID1-F1
#
_entry.id   AF-A0A8C2UID1-F1
#
_cell.length_a   1.000
_cell.length_b   1.000
_cell.length_c   1.000
_cell.angle_alpha   90.00
_cell.angle_beta   90.00
_cell.angle_gamma   90.00
#
_symmetry.space_group_name_H-M   'P 1'
#
loop_
_entity.id
_entity.type
_entity.pdbx_description
1 polymer ?
#
loop_
_entity_poly.entity_id
_entity_poly.type
_entity_poly.pdbx_seq_one_letter_code
_entity_poly.pdbx_strand_id
1 'polypeptide(L)'
;MPKAKALQCALALEIHSVTCLGVVLKDKKIYLSICVFGQYKKAQYVPTTFPLVFNARRVFEKFPEAVDPGDVVAQLESCSKPSTQKGPYSSIQHPQQC
;
A
#
# COMPACT_ATOMS: atom_id res chain seq x y z
N MET A 1 16.68 18.61 24.89
CA MET A 1 16.58 19.13 23.51
C MET A 1 15.60 18.25 22.73
N PRO A 2 14.64 18.81 21.97
CA PRO A 2 13.71 17.99 21.20
C PRO A 2 14.50 17.32 20.07
N LYS A 3 14.43 15.98 19.97
CA LYS A 3 14.99 15.22 18.86
C LYS A 3 14.21 15.61 17.59
N ALA A 4 14.83 16.38 16.70
CA ALA A 4 14.20 16.75 15.44
C ALA A 4 14.06 15.49 14.57
N LYS A 5 12.84 15.17 14.12
CA LYS A 5 12.59 14.10 13.14
C LYS A 5 13.25 14.50 11.82
N ALA A 6 14.45 14.01 11.55
CA ALA A 6 15.22 14.46 10.40
C ALA A 6 14.78 13.82 9.07
N LEU A 7 14.05 12.69 9.09
CA LEU A 7 13.86 11.85 7.91
C LEU A 7 12.46 11.21 7.87
N GLN A 8 11.40 12.00 7.65
CA GLN A 8 10.06 11.47 7.39
C GLN A 8 9.77 11.51 5.88
N CYS A 9 9.41 10.37 5.30
CA CYS A 9 8.92 10.29 3.92
C CYS A 9 7.45 9.89 3.95
N ALA A 10 6.55 10.72 3.46
CA ALA A 10 5.12 10.44 3.42
C ALA A 10 4.58 10.54 1.99
N LEU A 11 3.70 9.62 1.61
CA LEU A 11 2.94 9.65 0.36
C LEU A 11 1.45 9.66 0.68
N ALA A 12 0.75 10.71 0.25
CA ALA A 12 -0.71 10.69 0.16
C ALA A 12 -1.11 10.19 -1.23
N LEU A 13 -1.82 9.07 -1.27
CA LEU A 13 -2.36 8.48 -2.49
C LEU A 13 -3.88 8.65 -2.52
N GLU A 14 -4.38 9.21 -3.60
CA GLU A 14 -5.80 9.40 -3.86
C GLU A 14 -6.20 8.65 -5.12
N ILE A 15 -7.13 7.70 -4.97
CA ILE A 15 -7.68 6.92 -6.08
C ILE A 15 -9.18 7.20 -6.15
N HIS A 16 -9.58 7.91 -7.20
CA HIS A 16 -10.98 8.28 -7.41
C HIS A 16 -11.74 7.13 -8.07
N SER A 17 -11.30 6.74 -9.27
CA SER A 17 -11.95 5.69 -10.04
C SER A 17 -10.99 4.94 -10.97
N VAL A 18 -11.31 3.68 -11.26
CA VAL A 18 -10.71 2.92 -12.36
C VAL A 18 -11.77 2.70 -13.42
N THR A 19 -11.51 3.19 -14.63
CA THR A 19 -12.37 3.03 -15.81
C THR A 19 -11.80 1.97 -16.73
N CYS A 20 -12.65 1.19 -17.39
CA CYS A 20 -12.26 0.48 -18.59
C CYS A 20 -13.42 0.42 -19.58
N LEU A 21 -13.11 0.41 -20.87
CA LEU A 21 -14.11 0.39 -21.94
C LEU A 21 -14.34 -1.06 -22.38
N GLY A 22 -15.61 -1.44 -22.58
CA GLY A 22 -15.98 -2.72 -23.19
C GLY A 22 -15.87 -3.96 -22.29
N VAL A 23 -15.61 -3.82 -20.99
CA VAL A 23 -15.51 -4.97 -20.07
C VAL A 23 -16.70 -5.00 -19.11
N VAL A 24 -17.30 -6.19 -18.96
CA VAL A 24 -18.32 -6.48 -17.95
C VAL A 24 -17.77 -7.52 -16.99
N LEU A 25 -17.67 -7.17 -15.70
CA LEU A 25 -17.16 -8.07 -14.66
C LEU A 25 -18.33 -8.82 -14.00
N LYS A 26 -18.99 -9.70 -14.75
CA LYS A 26 -20.09 -10.53 -14.22
C LYS A 26 -19.56 -11.47 -13.12
N ASP A 27 -20.26 -11.51 -11.99
CA ASP A 27 -20.07 -12.44 -10.86
C ASP A 27 -18.67 -12.48 -10.22
N LYS A 28 -17.83 -11.47 -10.47
CA LYS A 28 -16.52 -11.33 -9.83
C LYS A 28 -16.61 -10.45 -8.58
N LYS A 29 -15.66 -10.59 -7.65
CA LYS A 29 -15.43 -9.60 -6.60
C LYS A 29 -14.18 -8.83 -6.96
N ILE A 30 -14.26 -7.51 -6.98
CA ILE A 30 -13.12 -6.64 -7.29
C ILE A 30 -12.58 -6.06 -6.00
N TYR A 31 -11.26 -6.02 -5.92
CA TYR A 31 -10.52 -5.51 -4.78
C TYR A 31 -9.43 -4.56 -5.25
N LEU A 32 -9.32 -3.40 -4.62
CA LEU A 32 -8.18 -2.51 -4.80
C LEU A 32 -7.13 -2.78 -3.75
N SER A 33 -6.04 -3.37 -4.18
CA SER A 33 -4.84 -3.64 -3.40
C SER A 33 -3.83 -2.53 -3.63
N ILE A 34 -3.26 -1.95 -2.57
CA ILE A 34 -2.28 -0.87 -2.67
C ILE A 34 -1.06 -1.21 -1.82
N CYS A 35 0.11 -1.21 -2.46
CA CYS A 35 1.41 -1.37 -1.80
C CYS A 35 2.28 -0.14 -2.09
N VAL A 36 2.72 0.55 -1.03
CA VAL A 36 3.61 1.71 -1.10
C VAL A 36 4.60 1.61 0.04
N PHE A 37 5.90 1.85 -0.22
CA PHE A 37 6.97 1.74 0.78
C PHE A 37 7.03 0.36 1.48
N GLY A 38 6.67 -0.72 0.79
CA GLY A 38 6.57 -2.06 1.38
C GLY A 38 5.37 -2.25 2.32
N GLN A 39 4.54 -1.21 2.51
CA GLN A 39 3.32 -1.29 3.31
C GLN A 39 2.13 -1.61 2.44
N TYR A 40 1.44 -2.68 2.79
CA TYR A 40 0.17 -3.04 2.18
C TYR A 40 -0.99 -2.42 2.94
N LYS A 41 -1.90 -1.73 2.24
CA LYS A 41 -3.14 -1.24 2.86
C LYS A 41 -4.36 -1.95 2.28
N LYS A 42 -5.31 -2.22 3.17
CA LYS A 42 -6.41 -3.17 3.00
C LYS A 42 -7.23 -2.90 1.72
N ALA A 43 -7.63 -4.01 1.11
CA ALA A 43 -8.55 -4.10 0.00
C ALA A 43 -9.91 -3.45 0.30
N GLN A 44 -10.34 -2.54 -0.57
CA GLN A 44 -11.72 -2.05 -0.61
C GLN A 44 -12.50 -2.88 -1.64
N TYR A 45 -13.69 -3.36 -1.25
CA TYR A 45 -14.64 -3.95 -2.18
C TYR A 45 -15.32 -2.84 -2.98
N VAL A 46 -15.42 -3.04 -4.29
CA VAL A 46 -16.18 -2.14 -5.17
C VAL A 46 -17.17 -2.92 -6.02
N PRO A 47 -18.32 -2.30 -6.36
CA PRO A 47 -19.25 -2.87 -7.33
C PRO A 47 -18.54 -3.21 -8.64
N THR A 48 -18.98 -4.28 -9.32
CA THR A 48 -18.37 -4.75 -10.57
C THR A 48 -18.79 -3.99 -11.83
N THR A 49 -19.28 -2.76 -11.65
CA THR A 49 -19.75 -1.90 -12.72
C THR A 49 -18.77 -0.76 -12.90
N PHE A 50 -18.26 -0.58 -14.11
CA PHE A 50 -17.39 0.53 -14.43
C PHE A 50 -18.18 1.85 -14.54
N PRO A 51 -17.61 3.00 -14.12
CA PRO A 51 -16.32 3.13 -13.45
C PRO A 51 -16.32 2.53 -12.05
N LEU A 52 -15.23 1.84 -11.69
CA LEU A 52 -15.02 1.34 -10.32
C LEU A 52 -14.67 2.54 -9.45
N VAL A 53 -15.63 3.04 -8.69
CA VAL A 53 -15.43 4.22 -7.82
C VAL A 53 -14.92 3.77 -6.46
N PHE A 54 -13.76 4.28 -6.06
CA PHE A 54 -13.11 3.97 -4.79
C PHE A 54 -13.18 5.13 -3.80
N ASN A 55 -13.01 6.37 -4.29
CA ASN A 55 -12.88 7.60 -3.49
C ASN A 55 -11.97 7.40 -2.26
N ALA A 56 -10.86 6.71 -2.48
CA ALA A 56 -9.98 6.25 -1.42
C ALA A 56 -8.78 7.19 -1.28
N ARG A 57 -8.62 7.78 -0.09
CA ARG A 57 -7.41 8.50 0.30
C ARG A 57 -6.61 7.66 1.30
N ARG A 58 -5.33 7.41 1.02
CA ARG A 58 -4.44 6.62 1.86
C ARG A 58 -3.11 7.35 2.04
N VAL A 59 -2.71 7.60 3.28
CA VAL A 59 -1.39 8.16 3.61
C VAL A 59 -0.46 7.03 4.00
N PHE A 60 0.72 6.93 3.39
CA PHE A 60 1.76 5.96 3.69
C PHE A 60 2.98 6.71 4.23
N GLU A 61 3.60 6.20 5.29
CA GLU A 61 4.77 6.82 5.92
C GLU A 61 5.92 5.83 5.92
N LYS A 62 7.08 6.24 5.44
CA LYS A 62 8.35 5.51 5.52
C LYS A 62 9.21 6.17 6.59
N PHE A 63 9.82 5.34 7.44
CA PHE A 63 10.68 5.75 8.55
C PHE A 63 10.01 6.66 9.60
N PRO A 64 8.77 6.39 10.07
CA PRO A 64 8.04 7.30 10.97
C PRO A 64 8.74 7.55 12.33
N GLU A 65 9.60 6.61 12.73
CA GLU A 65 10.36 6.61 14.00
C GLU A 65 11.86 6.84 13.82
N ALA A 66 12.35 7.10 12.60
CA ALA A 66 13.78 7.36 12.39
C ALA A 66 14.18 8.73 12.95
N VAL A 67 15.22 8.75 13.77
CA VAL A 67 15.74 9.96 14.41
C VAL A 67 17.05 10.41 13.76
N ASP A 68 17.84 9.46 13.24
CA ASP A 68 19.09 9.74 12.54
C ASP A 68 19.23 8.94 11.22
N PRO A 69 20.20 9.27 10.36
CA PRO A 69 20.41 8.58 9.08
C PRO A 69 20.69 7.08 9.22
N GLY A 70 21.30 6.63 10.33
CA GLY A 70 21.56 5.22 10.60
C GLY A 70 20.28 4.40 10.76
N ASP A 71 19.24 4.96 11.39
CA ASP A 71 17.93 4.31 11.49
C ASP A 71 17.30 4.05 10.12
N VAL A 72 17.47 4.99 9.19
CA VAL A 72 16.98 4.86 7.81
C VAL A 72 17.74 3.77 7.06
N VAL A 73 19.07 3.74 7.20
CA VAL A 73 19.92 2.69 6.60
C VAL A 73 19.52 1.31 7.12
N ALA A 74 19.39 1.15 8.45
CA ALA A 74 18.99 -0.12 9.05
C ALA A 74 17.60 -0.61 8.56
N GLN A 75 16.63 0.31 8.41
CA GLN A 75 15.31 -0.03 7.87
C GLN A 75 15.38 -0.40 6.38
N LEU A 76 16.16 0.31 5.57
CA LEU A 76 16.38 -0.01 4.15
C LEU A 76 17.04 -1.39 3.97
N GLU A 77 18.03 -1.71 4.79
CA GLU A 77 18.71 -3.01 4.77
C GLU A 77 17.81 -4.13 5.26
N SER A 78 16.94 -3.89 6.25
CA SER A 78 15.96 -4.87 6.72
C SER A 78 14.92 -5.24 5.64
N CYS A 79 14.60 -4.31 4.74
CA CYS A 79 13.69 -4.49 3.60
C CYS A 79 14.28 -5.43 2.53
N SER A 80 15.57 -5.75 2.60
CA SER A 80 16.19 -6.80 1.75
C SER A 80 15.87 -8.22 2.21
N LYS A 81 15.25 -8.40 3.38
CA LYS A 81 14.80 -9.70 3.88
C LYS A 81 13.30 -9.85 3.66
N PRO A 82 12.83 -11.00 3.12
CA PRO A 82 11.41 -11.21 2.84
C PRO A 82 10.60 -11.17 4.14
N SER A 83 9.85 -10.09 4.35
CA SER A 83 8.93 -9.98 5.48
C SER A 83 7.62 -10.69 5.12
N THR A 84 7.29 -11.73 5.88
CA THR A 84 6.03 -12.47 5.69
C THR A 84 4.89 -11.70 6.36
N GLN A 85 4.21 -10.83 5.61
CA GLN A 85 2.92 -10.29 6.05
C GLN A 85 1.80 -11.19 5.53
N LYS A 86 1.32 -12.12 6.37
CA LYS A 86 0.12 -12.91 6.08
C LYS A 86 -1.13 -12.06 6.30
N GLY A 87 -1.65 -11.47 5.24
CA GLY A 87 -2.97 -10.85 5.24
C GLY A 87 -4.10 -11.89 5.37
N PRO A 88 -5.30 -11.50 5.82
CA PRO A 88 -6.44 -12.40 6.06
C PRO A 88 -7.07 -13.02 4.78
N TYR A 89 -6.50 -12.75 3.60
CA TYR A 89 -6.94 -13.32 2.32
C TYR A 89 -5.74 -14.02 1.64
N SER A 90 -5.43 -15.23 2.12
CA SER A 90 -4.26 -16.03 1.72
C SER A 90 -4.32 -16.66 0.33
N SER A 91 -5.32 -16.31 -0.50
CA SER A 91 -5.56 -16.92 -1.81
C SER A 91 -5.18 -16.03 -3.00
N ILE A 92 -4.79 -14.78 -2.77
CA ILE A 92 -4.14 -13.96 -3.80
C ILE A 92 -2.63 -14.09 -3.55
N GLN A 93 -1.93 -14.82 -4.41
CA GLN A 93 -0.47 -14.79 -4.46
C GLN A 93 -0.06 -13.36 -4.83
N HIS A 94 0.23 -12.54 -3.83
CA HIS A 94 0.87 -11.26 -4.05
C HIS A 94 2.30 -11.53 -4.54
N PRO A 95 2.78 -10.83 -5.59
CA PRO A 95 4.17 -10.93 -6.01
C PRO A 95 5.09 -10.77 -4.79
N GLN A 96 6.03 -11.69 -4.63
CA GLN A 96 6.89 -11.76 -3.46
C GLN A 96 7.63 -10.43 -3.23
N GLN A 97 7.59 -9.99 -1.98
CA GLN A 97 7.73 -8.60 -1.53
C GLN A 97 9.18 -8.18 -1.26
N CYS A 98 9.46 -6.90 -1.46
CA CYS A 98 10.39 -6.11 -0.64
C CYS A 98 9.60 -5.53 0.54
#